data_AF-A0A8C6ZIS8-F1
#
_entry.id   AF-A0A8C6ZIS8-F1
#
_cell.length_a   1.000
_cell.length_b   1.000
_cell.length_c   1.000
_cell.angle_alpha   90.00
_cell.angle_beta   90.00
_cell.angle_gamma   90.00
#
_symmetry.space_group_name_H-M   'P 1'
#
loop_
_entity.id
_entity.type
_entity.pdbx_description
1 polymer ?
#
loop_
_entity_poly.entity_id
_entity_poly.type
_entity_poly.pdbx_seq_one_letter_code
_entity_poly.pdbx_strand_id
1 'polypeptide(L)'
;VLLMKRFLFVKIDLKQSLNKFIEEETIKDYDKEADMSLEVIKSGEIDINQLVDIWAKAYKETTLEYAKPEEISWDEDFANVYHDLIHSPASETLLNLEHNYFVSISELISERDVELKKLRERQGAEMDTVMQELGKSLTDQDVNSLAAQHFESQQVN
;
A
#
# COMPACT_ATOMS: atom_id res chain seq x y z
N VAL A 1 64.64 -0.86 2.90
CA VAL A 1 63.29 -1.22 3.41
C VAL A 1 62.94 -0.52 4.73
N LEU A 2 63.77 -0.59 5.79
CA LEU A 2 63.50 0.07 7.09
C LEU A 2 63.40 1.61 7.02
N LEU A 3 64.30 2.28 6.29
CA LEU A 3 64.26 3.75 6.11
C LEU A 3 63.00 4.22 5.36
N MET A 4 62.55 3.45 4.37
CA MET A 4 61.36 3.78 3.58
C MET A 4 60.07 3.63 4.41
N LYS A 5 60.01 2.60 5.28
CA LYS A 5 58.91 2.43 6.24
C LYS A 5 58.86 3.58 7.26
N ARG A 6 60.02 4.08 7.71
CA ARG A 6 60.10 5.22 8.64
C ARG A 6 59.63 6.54 7.99
N PHE A 7 59.98 6.79 6.73
CA PHE A 7 59.50 7.96 5.99
C PHE A 7 57.99 7.91 5.72
N LEU A 8 57.45 6.72 5.41
CA LEU A 8 56.01 6.53 5.22
C LEU A 8 55.23 6.75 6.53
N PHE A 9 55.76 6.27 7.66
CA PHE A 9 55.16 6.48 8.99
C PHE A 9 55.13 7.97 9.37
N VAL A 10 56.24 8.70 9.19
CA VAL A 10 56.30 10.14 9.46
C VAL A 10 55.32 10.93 8.58
N LYS A 11 55.14 10.53 7.31
CA LYS A 11 54.17 11.16 6.41
C LYS A 11 52.72 10.91 6.84
N ILE A 12 52.41 9.71 7.33
CA ILE A 12 51.07 9.35 7.82
C ILE A 12 50.77 10.11 9.12
N ASP A 13 51.72 10.10 10.05
CA ASP A 13 51.59 10.77 11.36
C ASP A 13 51.42 12.28 11.20
N LEU A 14 52.22 12.91 10.34
CA LEU A 14 52.09 14.33 10.02
C LEU A 14 50.72 14.66 9.41
N LYS A 15 50.23 13.83 8.48
CA LYS A 15 48.91 14.02 7.87
C LYS A 15 47.78 13.88 8.90
N GLN A 16 47.88 12.90 9.79
CA GLN A 16 46.91 12.70 10.86
C GLN A 16 46.92 13.87 11.84
N SER A 17 48.10 14.33 12.26
CA SER A 17 48.25 15.48 13.14
C SER A 17 47.71 16.76 12.50
N LEU A 18 47.94 16.97 11.20
CA LEU A 18 47.44 18.14 10.49
C LEU A 18 45.92 18.11 10.34
N ASN A 19 45.34 16.95 9.98
CA ASN A 19 43.89 16.80 9.90
C ASN A 19 43.23 17.06 11.26
N LYS A 20 43.80 16.52 12.33
CA LYS A 20 43.31 16.74 13.69
C LYS A 20 43.40 18.21 14.09
N PHE A 21 44.51 18.88 13.77
CA PHE A 21 44.66 20.31 14.02
C PHE A 21 43.64 21.14 13.23
N ILE A 22 43.44 20.84 11.94
CA ILE A 22 42.45 21.54 11.12
C ILE A 22 41.06 21.35 11.72
N GLU A 23 40.67 20.13 12.07
CA GLU A 23 39.36 19.84 12.68
C GLU A 23 39.17 20.58 14.00
N GLU A 24 40.15 20.52 14.91
CA GLU A 24 40.09 21.20 16.21
C GLU A 24 40.02 22.72 16.07
N GLU A 25 40.85 23.33 15.22
CA GLU A 25 40.81 24.78 15.02
C GLU A 25 39.57 25.23 14.25
N THR A 26 39.08 24.43 13.30
CA THR A 26 37.83 24.72 12.59
C THR A 26 36.65 24.73 13.56
N ILE A 27 36.57 23.74 14.46
CA ILE A 27 35.52 23.68 15.48
C ILE A 27 35.61 24.89 16.41
N LYS A 28 36.82 25.21 16.91
CA LYS A 28 37.01 26.38 17.79
C LYS A 28 36.63 27.70 17.12
N ASP A 29 36.92 27.84 15.83
CA ASP A 29 36.56 29.04 15.07
C ASP A 29 35.04 29.15 14.93
N TYR A 30 34.35 28.05 14.59
CA TYR A 30 32.89 28.01 14.55
C TYR A 30 32.23 28.26 15.91
N ASP A 31 32.76 27.66 16.98
CA ASP A 31 32.26 27.88 18.34
C ASP A 31 32.42 29.35 18.75
N LYS A 32 33.56 29.96 18.43
CA LYS A 32 33.80 31.37 18.70
C LYS A 32 32.87 32.29 17.90
N GLU A 33 32.67 32.00 16.61
CA GLU A 33 31.72 32.72 15.74
C GLU A 33 30.30 32.63 16.30
N ALA A 34 29.88 31.43 16.74
CA ALA A 34 28.58 31.19 17.33
C ALA A 34 28.41 31.95 18.66
N ASP A 35 29.40 31.90 19.55
CA ASP A 35 29.39 32.61 20.83
C ASP A 35 29.32 34.13 20.61
N MET A 36 30.11 34.68 19.69
CA MET A 36 30.04 36.11 19.33
C MET A 36 28.66 36.49 18.81
N SER A 37 28.06 35.68 17.93
CA SER A 37 26.73 35.90 17.40
C SER A 37 25.64 35.86 18.48
N LEU A 38 25.77 34.92 19.44
CA LEU A 38 24.86 34.82 20.58
C LEU A 38 24.98 36.03 21.51
N GLU A 39 26.19 36.55 21.74
CA GLU A 39 26.39 37.75 22.55
C GLU A 39 25.79 39.01 21.89
N VAL A 40 25.87 39.13 20.56
CA VAL A 40 25.21 40.23 19.80
C VAL A 40 23.68 40.15 19.91
N ILE A 41 23.11 38.95 19.95
CA ILE A 41 21.66 38.77 20.17
C ILE A 41 21.29 39.12 21.61
N LYS A 42 22.10 38.69 22.60
CA LYS A 42 21.85 39.00 24.02
C LYS A 42 22.03 40.47 24.37
N SER A 43 22.93 41.18 23.70
CA SER A 43 23.15 42.61 23.88
C SER A 43 21.98 43.46 23.35
N GLY A 44 21.04 42.85 22.62
CA GLY A 44 19.88 43.52 22.02
C GLY A 44 20.24 44.34 20.77
N GLU A 45 21.46 44.16 20.25
CA GLU A 45 21.92 44.82 19.01
C GLU A 45 21.19 44.26 17.77
N ILE A 46 20.68 43.03 17.85
CA ILE A 46 19.80 42.41 16.86
C ILE A 46 18.43 42.12 17.51
N ASP A 47 17.35 42.58 16.86
CA ASP A 47 15.98 42.24 17.27
C ASP A 47 15.66 40.78 16.91
N ILE A 48 15.42 39.98 17.95
CA ILE A 48 15.08 38.55 17.83
C ILE A 48 13.85 38.35 16.94
N ASN A 49 12.86 39.25 16.98
CA ASN A 49 11.65 39.12 16.18
C ASN A 49 11.96 39.25 14.68
N GLN A 50 12.86 40.15 14.31
CA GLN A 50 13.30 40.29 12.92
C GLN A 50 14.05 39.05 12.44
N LEU A 51 14.88 38.45 13.31
CA LEU A 51 15.56 37.20 12.98
C LEU A 51 14.56 36.05 12.78
N VAL A 52 13.55 35.94 13.65
CA VAL A 52 12.47 34.95 13.53
C VAL A 52 11.69 35.16 12.23
N ASP A 53 11.39 36.40 11.85
CA ASP A 53 10.68 36.71 10.60
C ASP A 53 11.51 36.33 9.37
N ILE A 54 12.82 36.60 9.38
CA ILE A 54 13.74 36.20 8.32
C ILE A 54 13.79 34.66 8.19
N TRP A 55 13.89 33.96 9.32
CA TRP A 55 13.88 32.49 9.36
C TRP A 55 12.55 31.91 8.89
N ALA A 56 11.43 32.47 9.34
CA ALA A 56 10.09 32.04 8.92
C ALA A 56 9.89 32.26 7.41
N LYS A 57 10.38 33.39 6.88
CA LYS A 57 10.36 33.68 5.44
C LYS A 57 11.21 32.68 4.65
N ALA A 58 12.46 32.47 5.06
CA ALA A 58 13.36 31.53 4.40
C ALA A 58 12.84 30.09 4.45
N TYR A 59 12.30 29.66 5.59
CA TYR A 59 11.66 28.36 5.75
C TYR A 59 10.45 28.22 4.81
N LYS A 60 9.59 29.23 4.77
CA LYS A 60 8.41 29.25 3.89
C LYS A 60 8.81 29.18 2.42
N GLU A 61 9.76 30.00 1.98
CA GLU A 61 10.22 30.06 0.58
C GLU A 61 10.87 28.74 0.15
N THR A 62 11.74 28.17 0.98
CA THR A 62 12.46 26.94 0.64
C THR A 62 11.63 25.68 0.83
N THR A 63 10.77 25.63 1.84
CA THR A 63 10.05 24.39 2.18
C THR A 63 8.75 24.28 1.41
N LEU A 64 8.01 25.37 1.16
CA LEU A 64 6.76 25.30 0.38
C LEU A 64 6.99 25.08 -1.12
N GLU A 65 8.14 25.51 -1.67
CA GLU A 65 8.45 25.28 -3.10
C GLU A 65 8.66 23.79 -3.40
N TYR A 66 9.09 22.99 -2.42
CA TYR A 66 9.32 21.55 -2.56
C TYR A 66 8.34 20.68 -1.75
N ALA A 67 7.49 21.27 -0.91
CA ALA A 67 6.44 20.55 -0.21
C ALA A 67 5.37 20.12 -1.22
N LYS A 68 5.11 18.81 -1.29
CA LYS A 68 3.93 18.32 -2.00
C LYS A 68 2.68 18.89 -1.30
N PRO A 69 1.69 19.41 -2.04
CA PRO A 69 0.39 19.72 -1.46
C PRO A 69 -0.13 18.51 -0.69
N GLU A 70 -0.75 18.75 0.46
CA GLU A 70 -1.44 17.72 1.23
C GLU A 70 -2.46 17.07 0.30
N GLU A 71 -2.25 15.78 -0.03
CA GLU A 71 -3.18 15.04 -0.88
C GLU A 71 -4.52 14.97 -0.15
N ILE A 72 -5.58 15.45 -0.79
CA ILE A 72 -6.94 15.40 -0.26
C ILE A 72 -7.20 13.94 0.14
N SER A 73 -7.43 13.72 1.43
CA SER A 73 -7.74 12.39 1.95
C SER A 73 -9.05 11.94 1.31
N TRP A 74 -9.01 10.83 0.57
CA TRP A 74 -10.19 10.25 -0.08
C TRP A 74 -11.37 10.03 0.89
N ASP A 75 -11.09 9.84 2.17
CA ASP A 75 -12.10 9.66 3.22
C ASP A 75 -12.91 10.92 3.51
N GLU A 76 -12.36 12.12 3.32
CA GLU A 76 -13.10 13.38 3.54
C GLU A 76 -14.03 13.72 2.37
N ASP A 77 -13.73 13.25 1.15
CA ASP A 77 -14.47 13.61 -0.05
C ASP A 77 -15.54 12.56 -0.45
N PHE A 78 -15.39 11.31 -0.01
CA PHE A 78 -16.37 10.25 -0.32
C PHE A 78 -17.77 10.58 0.18
N ALA A 79 -17.89 11.12 1.40
CA ALA A 79 -19.19 11.44 1.99
C ALA A 79 -19.94 12.51 1.18
N ASN A 80 -19.23 13.52 0.69
CA ASN A 80 -19.80 14.60 -0.11
C ASN A 80 -20.20 14.10 -1.50
N VAL A 81 -19.33 13.34 -2.17
CA VAL A 81 -19.63 12.76 -3.49
C VAL A 81 -20.81 11.78 -3.41
N TYR A 82 -20.89 10.96 -2.35
CA TYR A 82 -22.04 10.08 -2.12
C TYR A 82 -23.31 10.88 -1.86
N HIS A 83 -23.25 11.93 -1.03
CA HIS A 83 -24.39 12.83 -0.77
C HIS A 83 -24.91 13.49 -2.06
N ASP A 84 -24.00 14.01 -2.89
CA ASP A 84 -24.34 14.60 -4.18
C ASP A 84 -24.96 13.57 -5.12
N LEU A 85 -24.46 12.33 -5.12
CA LEU A 85 -24.99 11.26 -5.95
C LEU A 85 -26.40 10.85 -5.54
N ILE A 86 -26.68 10.66 -4.25
CA ILE A 86 -28.01 10.27 -3.75
C ILE A 86 -29.06 11.35 -3.96
N HIS A 87 -28.65 12.63 -3.97
CA HIS A 87 -29.54 13.76 -4.23
C HIS A 87 -29.54 14.20 -5.70
N SER A 88 -28.71 13.59 -6.53
CA SER A 88 -28.66 13.89 -7.95
C SER A 88 -29.97 13.50 -8.65
N PRO A 89 -30.33 14.18 -9.76
CA PRO A 89 -31.45 13.77 -10.61
C PRO A 89 -31.30 12.36 -11.20
N ALA A 90 -30.10 11.77 -11.17
CA ALA A 90 -29.82 10.42 -11.67
C ALA A 90 -30.09 9.31 -10.63
N SER A 91 -30.27 9.67 -9.35
CA SER A 91 -30.46 8.73 -8.24
C SER A 91 -31.62 7.76 -8.47
N GLU A 92 -32.78 8.26 -8.92
CA GLU A 92 -33.96 7.43 -9.23
C GLU A 92 -33.67 6.44 -10.36
N THR A 93 -32.94 6.87 -11.40
CA THR A 93 -32.52 5.97 -12.49
C THR A 93 -31.58 4.88 -11.98
N LEU A 94 -30.61 5.23 -11.14
CA LEU A 94 -29.66 4.29 -10.55
C LEU A 94 -30.36 3.28 -9.63
N LEU A 95 -31.29 3.73 -8.78
CA LEU A 95 -32.08 2.86 -7.90
C LEU A 95 -32.95 1.89 -8.71
N ASN A 96 -33.57 2.37 -9.80
CA ASN A 96 -34.34 1.51 -10.69
C ASN A 96 -33.47 0.45 -11.37
N LEU A 97 -32.27 0.84 -11.84
CA LEU A 97 -31.31 -0.12 -12.40
C LEU A 97 -30.86 -1.14 -11.36
N GLU A 98 -30.49 -0.69 -10.17
CA GLU A 98 -30.10 -1.56 -9.05
C GLU A 98 -31.20 -2.57 -8.73
N HIS A 99 -32.46 -2.12 -8.63
CA HIS A 99 -33.59 -3.00 -8.40
C HIS A 99 -33.78 -4.01 -9.54
N ASN A 100 -33.73 -3.56 -10.79
CA ASN A 100 -33.89 -4.45 -11.96
C ASN A 100 -32.79 -5.50 -12.05
N TYR A 101 -31.53 -5.11 -11.81
CA TYR A 101 -30.41 -6.04 -11.76
C TYR A 101 -30.55 -7.01 -10.60
N PHE A 102 -30.94 -6.52 -9.42
CA PHE A 102 -31.16 -7.38 -8.26
C PHE A 102 -32.20 -8.46 -8.54
N VAL A 103 -33.36 -8.10 -9.11
CA VAL A 103 -34.42 -9.06 -9.46
C VAL A 103 -33.91 -10.06 -10.49
N SER A 104 -33.32 -9.58 -11.59
CA SER A 104 -32.84 -10.43 -12.68
C SER A 104 -31.75 -11.41 -12.23
N ILE A 105 -30.80 -10.94 -11.41
CA ILE A 105 -29.72 -11.78 -10.87
C ILE A 105 -30.29 -12.79 -9.87
N SER A 106 -31.24 -12.38 -9.02
CA SER A 106 -31.89 -13.28 -8.05
C SER A 106 -32.64 -14.41 -8.75
N GLU A 107 -33.33 -14.12 -9.85
CA GLU A 107 -33.99 -15.12 -10.68
C GLU A 107 -32.97 -16.09 -11.29
N LEU A 108 -31.89 -15.60 -11.91
CA LEU A 108 -30.83 -16.44 -12.47
C LEU A 108 -30.17 -17.35 -11.42
N ILE A 109 -29.92 -16.82 -10.22
CA ILE A 109 -29.39 -17.58 -9.08
C ILE A 109 -30.36 -18.69 -8.68
N SER A 110 -31.66 -18.38 -8.58
CA SER A 110 -32.71 -19.34 -8.24
C SER A 110 -32.82 -20.44 -9.32
N GLU A 111 -32.79 -20.08 -10.59
CA GLU A 111 -32.81 -21.03 -11.71
C GLU A 111 -31.61 -21.98 -11.65
N ARG A 112 -30.40 -21.41 -11.49
CA ARG A 112 -29.17 -22.19 -11.29
C ARG A 112 -29.31 -23.15 -10.10
N ASP A 113 -29.85 -22.70 -8.96
CA ASP A 113 -29.99 -23.54 -7.78
C ASP A 113 -30.96 -24.71 -8.01
N VAL A 114 -32.06 -24.46 -8.75
CA VAL A 114 -32.99 -25.51 -9.16
C VAL A 114 -32.31 -26.52 -10.09
N GLU A 115 -31.56 -26.07 -11.09
CA GLU A 115 -30.87 -26.96 -12.04
C GLU A 115 -29.75 -27.75 -11.36
N LEU A 116 -28.97 -27.14 -10.45
CA LEU A 116 -27.97 -27.84 -9.64
C LEU A 116 -28.61 -28.90 -8.75
N LYS A 117 -29.78 -28.62 -8.16
CA LYS A 117 -30.52 -29.59 -7.36
C LYS A 117 -30.97 -30.77 -8.22
N LYS A 118 -31.59 -30.52 -9.37
CA LYS A 118 -32.00 -31.59 -10.31
C LYS A 118 -30.81 -32.44 -10.77
N LEU A 119 -29.66 -31.81 -11.07
CA LEU A 119 -28.45 -32.52 -11.47
C LEU A 119 -27.98 -33.47 -10.37
N ARG A 120 -27.92 -32.99 -9.11
CA ARG A 120 -27.52 -33.82 -7.97
C ARG A 120 -28.50 -34.97 -7.71
N GLU A 121 -29.80 -34.72 -7.81
CA GLU A 121 -30.82 -35.77 -7.65
C GLU A 121 -30.68 -36.86 -8.71
N ARG A 122 -30.46 -36.47 -9.97
CA ARG A 122 -30.20 -37.41 -11.08
C ARG A 122 -28.92 -38.22 -10.87
N GLN A 123 -27.81 -37.54 -10.55
CA GLN A 123 -26.53 -38.19 -10.29
C GLN A 123 -26.60 -39.16 -9.10
N GLY A 124 -27.34 -38.79 -8.04
CA GLY A 124 -27.62 -39.67 -6.90
C GLY A 124 -28.36 -40.94 -7.32
N ALA A 125 -29.46 -40.80 -8.08
CA ALA A 125 -30.24 -41.95 -8.56
C ALA A 125 -29.44 -42.86 -9.52
N GLU A 126 -28.61 -42.27 -10.39
CA GLU A 126 -27.71 -43.01 -11.27
C GLU A 126 -26.67 -43.82 -10.47
N MET A 127 -26.04 -43.18 -9.46
CA MET A 127 -25.06 -43.84 -8.60
C MET A 127 -25.69 -44.96 -7.77
N ASP A 128 -26.88 -44.74 -7.20
CA ASP A 128 -27.63 -45.76 -6.45
C ASP A 128 -27.93 -46.98 -7.34
N THR A 129 -28.31 -46.75 -8.59
CA THR A 129 -28.60 -47.82 -9.57
C THR A 129 -27.34 -48.64 -9.87
N VAL A 130 -26.22 -47.98 -10.14
CA VAL A 130 -24.95 -48.68 -10.43
C VAL A 130 -24.46 -49.45 -9.21
N MET A 131 -24.57 -48.89 -8.00
CA MET A 131 -24.19 -49.57 -6.76
C MET A 131 -25.05 -50.83 -6.50
N GLN A 132 -26.33 -50.82 -6.86
CA GLN A 132 -27.19 -52.00 -6.74
C GLN A 132 -26.82 -53.13 -7.70
N GLU A 133 -26.22 -52.81 -8.84
CA GLU A 133 -25.81 -53.76 -9.88
C GLU A 133 -24.33 -54.17 -9.81
N LEU A 134 -23.58 -53.56 -8.88
CA LEU A 134 -22.18 -53.87 -8.63
C LEU A 134 -22.00 -55.34 -8.19
N GLY A 135 -21.12 -56.05 -8.89
CA GLY A 135 -20.86 -57.47 -8.66
C GLY A 135 -21.93 -58.42 -9.21
N LYS A 136 -23.02 -57.90 -9.78
CA LYS A 136 -24.00 -58.69 -10.56
C LYS A 136 -23.74 -58.56 -12.05
N SER A 137 -23.85 -57.33 -12.55
CA SER A 137 -23.78 -56.99 -13.98
C SER A 137 -22.78 -55.88 -14.27
N LEU A 138 -22.40 -55.10 -13.26
CA LEU A 138 -21.43 -54.00 -13.35
C LEU A 138 -20.21 -54.24 -12.45
N THR A 139 -19.11 -53.59 -12.81
CA THR A 139 -17.80 -53.68 -12.14
C THR A 139 -17.43 -52.39 -11.42
N ASP A 140 -16.42 -52.46 -10.55
CA ASP A 140 -15.86 -51.26 -9.89
C ASP A 140 -15.33 -50.22 -10.91
N GLN A 141 -14.89 -50.68 -12.10
CA GLN A 141 -14.45 -49.79 -13.16
C GLN A 141 -15.61 -49.00 -13.77
N ASP A 142 -16.81 -49.58 -13.86
CA ASP A 142 -18.01 -48.91 -14.36
C ASP A 142 -18.47 -47.83 -13.38
N VAL A 143 -18.40 -48.10 -12.07
CA VAL A 143 -18.65 -47.12 -11.00
C VAL A 143 -17.68 -45.94 -11.12
N ASN A 144 -16.38 -46.21 -11.23
CA ASN A 144 -15.36 -45.16 -11.32
C ASN A 144 -15.50 -44.32 -12.59
N SER A 145 -15.91 -44.93 -13.70
CA SER A 145 -16.17 -44.24 -14.96
C SER A 145 -17.37 -43.30 -14.84
N LEU A 146 -18.45 -43.74 -14.20
CA LEU A 146 -19.62 -42.89 -13.93
C LEU A 146 -19.29 -41.73 -12.99
N ALA A 147 -18.52 -42.00 -11.92
CA ALA A 147 -18.08 -40.97 -10.99
C ALA A 147 -17.22 -39.91 -11.69
N ALA A 148 -16.29 -40.32 -12.56
CA ALA A 148 -15.48 -39.41 -13.36
C ALA A 148 -16.36 -38.52 -14.26
N GLN A 149 -17.37 -39.10 -14.92
CA GLN A 149 -18.32 -38.35 -15.74
C GLN A 149 -19.14 -37.34 -14.91
N HIS A 150 -19.57 -37.71 -13.70
CA HIS A 150 -20.24 -36.79 -12.78
C HIS A 150 -19.32 -35.62 -12.39
N PHE A 151 -18.05 -35.89 -12.06
CA PHE A 151 -17.07 -34.85 -11.74
C PHE A 151 -16.81 -33.89 -12.91
N GLU A 152 -16.65 -34.41 -14.13
CA GLU A 152 -16.47 -33.58 -15.33
C GLU A 152 -17.68 -32.69 -15.58
N SER A 153 -18.89 -33.22 -15.45
CA SER A 153 -20.13 -32.45 -15.65
C SER A 153 -20.35 -31.34 -14.62
N GLN A 154 -19.72 -31.42 -13.45
CA GLN A 154 -19.77 -30.38 -12.41
C GLN A 154 -18.72 -29.28 -12.61
N GLN A 155 -17.67 -29.50 -13.40
CA GLN A 155 -16.58 -28.53 -13.62
C GLN A 155 -16.85 -27.55 -14.78
N VAL A 156 -17.85 -27.81 -15.62
CA VAL A 156 -18.15 -27.00 -16.83
C VAL A 156 -19.24 -25.95 -16.59
N ASN A 157 -19.71 -25.77 -15.35
CA ASN A 157 -20.70 -24.74 -14.96
C ASN A 157 -20.12 -23.72 -13.97
#